data_AF-A0A7S6U0K5-F1
#
_entry.id   AF-A0A7S6U0K5-F1
#
_cell.length_a   1.000
_cell.length_b   1.000
_cell.length_c   1.000
_cell.angle_alpha   90.00
_cell.angle_beta   90.00
_cell.angle_gamma   90.00
#
_symmetry.space_group_name_H-M   'P 1'
#
loop_
_entity.id
_entity.type
_entity.pdbx_description
1 polymer ?
#
loop_
_entity_poly.entity_id
_entity_poly.type
_entity_poly.pdbx_seq_one_letter_code
_entity_poly.pdbx_strand_id
1 'polypeptide(L)'
;MPQGKILLKPGTLWQSIKEQTQYALESGALLSIPTDFELVEENGIQFLVRIVSNLTRKDKDKQQAKNKNPFLPYEKDLFVADISESHVCILNKFNVVDYHLLIITRAFEKQEKLLTLEDFAAMWACLAELDGLVFYNGGKLAGASQPHKHLQIVPLPLTPSGLQVPIEPLLTSAVFIDSVTTIPGLPFVHALGKLNPSGYPYTDAVTTLELYHTLLSAVGLEALEDNRQSGAYNLLATREWMLIIPRSREDFHGISVNSLGFAGALLVRNQEQMQIIKQHGPMTILKNVALPVP
;
A
#
# COMPACT_ATOMS: atom_id res chain seq x y z
N MET A 1 -26.76 11.50 -10.02
CA MET A 1 -26.44 11.40 -8.58
C MET A 1 -25.31 12.38 -8.32
N PRO A 2 -25.32 13.17 -7.22
CA PRO A 2 -24.29 14.19 -7.03
C PRO A 2 -22.94 13.48 -6.93
N GLN A 3 -22.00 13.87 -7.79
CA GLN A 3 -20.66 13.28 -7.86
C GLN A 3 -19.96 13.33 -6.49
N GLY A 4 -19.50 12.16 -6.04
CA GLY A 4 -18.38 11.97 -5.12
C GLY A 4 -18.28 12.89 -3.90
N LYS A 5 -19.37 13.12 -3.15
CA LYS A 5 -19.32 13.97 -1.96
C LYS A 5 -18.38 13.36 -0.91
N ILE A 6 -17.28 14.05 -0.63
CA ILE A 6 -16.41 13.77 0.51
C ILE A 6 -17.14 14.19 1.80
N LEU A 7 -17.29 13.24 2.72
CA LEU A 7 -17.91 13.43 4.03
C LEU A 7 -16.87 13.79 5.11
N LEU A 8 -15.60 13.45 4.87
CA LEU A 8 -14.50 13.77 5.75
C LEU A 8 -14.35 15.28 5.90
N LYS A 9 -14.34 15.76 7.15
CA LYS A 9 -14.14 17.18 7.45
C LYS A 9 -12.65 17.53 7.37
N PRO A 10 -12.27 18.59 6.64
CA PRO A 10 -10.87 19.02 6.58
C PRO A 10 -10.31 19.34 7.98
N GLY A 11 -9.03 19.02 8.19
CA GLY A 11 -8.29 19.22 9.43
C GLY A 11 -8.63 18.27 10.59
N THR A 12 -9.41 17.21 10.36
CA THR A 12 -9.88 16.31 11.44
C THR A 12 -9.23 14.94 11.41
N LEU A 13 -8.81 14.42 10.25
CA LEU A 13 -8.50 13.00 10.11
C LEU A 13 -7.30 12.59 10.98
N TRP A 14 -6.22 13.38 10.98
CA TRP A 14 -5.01 13.05 11.75
C TRP A 14 -5.27 12.97 13.26
N GLN A 15 -6.11 13.88 13.78
CA GLN A 15 -6.49 13.85 15.18
C GLN A 15 -7.34 12.62 15.49
N SER A 16 -8.33 12.30 14.65
CA SER A 16 -9.16 11.10 14.79
C SER A 16 -8.33 9.81 14.74
N ILE A 17 -7.32 9.74 13.86
CA ILE A 17 -6.42 8.58 13.79
C ILE A 17 -5.69 8.37 15.12
N LYS A 18 -5.09 9.43 15.69
CA LYS A 18 -4.37 9.34 16.96
C LYS A 18 -5.30 8.94 18.12
N GLU A 19 -6.45 9.59 18.23
CA GLU A 19 -7.44 9.29 19.28
C GLU A 19 -7.97 7.87 19.18
N GLN A 20 -8.35 7.44 17.97
CA GLN A 20 -8.83 6.09 17.74
C GLN A 20 -7.73 5.06 17.99
N THR A 21 -6.48 5.36 17.64
CA THR A 21 -5.34 4.46 17.89
C THR A 21 -5.15 4.23 19.38
N GLN A 22 -5.15 5.31 20.18
CA GLN A 22 -5.04 5.21 21.64
C GLN A 22 -6.17 4.37 22.22
N TYR A 23 -7.42 4.69 21.84
CA TYR A 23 -8.60 3.95 22.28
C TYR A 23 -8.55 2.46 21.89
N ALA A 24 -8.19 2.17 20.64
CA ALA A 24 -8.16 0.80 20.11
C ALA A 24 -7.05 -0.04 20.78
N LEU A 25 -5.93 0.58 21.17
CA LEU A 25 -4.89 -0.08 21.97
C LEU A 25 -5.38 -0.38 23.39
N GLU A 26 -5.99 0.61 24.06
CA GLU A 26 -6.49 0.47 25.44
C GLU A 26 -7.62 -0.57 25.55
N SER A 27 -8.50 -0.63 24.54
CA SER A 27 -9.58 -1.62 24.46
C SER A 27 -9.11 -3.02 24.00
N GLY A 28 -7.89 -3.13 23.47
CA GLY A 28 -7.36 -4.36 22.89
C GLY A 28 -7.91 -4.73 21.51
N ALA A 29 -8.63 -3.81 20.86
CA ALA A 29 -9.11 -3.96 19.49
C ALA A 29 -7.95 -3.91 18.48
N LEU A 30 -6.98 -3.01 18.69
CA LEU A 30 -5.76 -2.90 17.89
C LEU A 30 -4.65 -3.79 18.47
N LEU A 31 -4.13 -4.69 17.65
CA LEU A 31 -3.13 -5.69 18.00
C LEU A 31 -1.83 -5.42 17.24
N SER A 32 -1.15 -4.32 17.60
CA SER A 32 0.13 -3.93 17.02
C SER A 32 1.16 -5.05 17.12
N ILE A 33 1.83 -5.32 16.00
CA ILE A 33 2.87 -6.34 15.91
C ILE A 33 4.21 -5.68 16.16
N PRO A 34 4.88 -5.95 17.30
CA PRO A 34 6.21 -5.40 17.56
C PRO A 34 7.21 -5.96 16.55
N THR A 35 8.08 -5.09 16.06
CA THR A 35 9.17 -5.46 15.16
C THR A 35 10.44 -4.72 15.54
N ASP A 36 11.55 -5.42 15.50
CA ASP A 36 12.86 -4.79 15.36
C ASP A 36 13.14 -4.50 13.88
N PHE A 37 14.17 -3.72 13.57
CA PHE A 37 14.56 -3.47 12.18
C PHE A 37 16.08 -3.47 11.99
N GLU A 38 16.50 -3.83 10.79
CA GLU A 38 17.86 -3.65 10.29
C GLU A 38 17.81 -2.89 8.97
N LEU A 39 18.86 -2.10 8.68
CA LEU A 39 19.06 -1.51 7.36
C LEU A 39 19.99 -2.43 6.56
N VAL A 40 19.56 -2.79 5.35
CA VAL A 40 20.35 -3.58 4.41
C VAL A 40 20.63 -2.71 3.20
N GLU A 41 21.90 -2.37 3.00
CA GLU A 41 22.31 -1.52 1.88
C GLU A 41 22.56 -2.37 0.62
N GLU A 42 21.97 -1.95 -0.51
CA GLU A 42 22.25 -2.53 -1.83
C GLU A 42 22.10 -1.44 -2.90
N ASN A 43 23.12 -1.30 -3.77
CA ASN A 43 23.13 -0.32 -4.88
C ASN A 43 22.83 1.12 -4.45
N GLY A 44 23.31 1.54 -3.27
CA GLY A 44 23.08 2.88 -2.71
C GLY A 44 21.70 3.10 -2.09
N ILE A 45 20.90 2.03 -1.93
CA ILE A 45 19.57 2.06 -1.31
C ILE A 45 19.67 1.39 0.05
N GLN A 46 19.20 2.07 1.11
CA GLN A 46 19.13 1.51 2.45
C GLN A 46 17.74 0.88 2.68
N PHE A 47 17.60 -0.39 2.33
CA PHE A 47 16.35 -1.13 2.53
C PHE A 47 16.05 -1.27 4.03
N LEU A 48 14.82 -0.96 4.41
CA LEU A 48 14.33 -1.16 5.77
C LEU A 48 13.80 -2.58 5.90
N VAL A 49 14.44 -3.43 6.68
CA VAL A 49 13.99 -4.80 6.91
C VAL A 49 13.51 -4.93 8.35
N ARG A 50 12.19 -5.04 8.52
CA ARG A 50 11.57 -5.31 9.83
C ARG A 50 11.52 -6.80 10.10
N ILE A 51 11.83 -7.21 11.33
CA ILE A 51 11.70 -8.59 11.81
C ILE A 51 10.64 -8.66 12.90
N VAL A 52 9.66 -9.55 12.73
CA VAL A 52 8.60 -9.75 13.72
C VAL A 52 9.18 -10.30 15.03
N SER A 53 8.98 -9.59 16.13
CA SER A 53 9.32 -10.05 17.46
C SER A 53 8.21 -10.99 17.97
N ASN A 54 8.55 -12.17 18.51
CA ASN A 54 7.61 -13.16 19.10
C ASN A 54 6.52 -13.72 18.16
N LEU A 55 6.93 -14.59 17.23
CA LEU A 55 6.07 -15.29 16.26
C LEU A 55 4.87 -16.07 16.83
N THR A 56 4.96 -16.55 18.08
CA THR A 56 4.03 -17.54 18.66
C THR A 56 2.58 -17.06 18.83
N ARG A 57 2.32 -15.76 18.77
CA ARG A 57 0.96 -15.18 18.88
C ARG A 57 0.23 -15.09 17.52
N LYS A 58 0.97 -14.95 16.41
CA LYS A 58 0.44 -14.62 15.08
C LYS A 58 -0.36 -15.74 14.42
N ASP A 59 0.00 -16.99 14.66
CA ASP A 59 -0.60 -18.14 13.96
C ASP A 59 -1.91 -18.61 14.60
N LYS A 60 -2.10 -18.40 15.91
CA LYS A 60 -3.32 -18.81 16.62
C LYS A 60 -4.52 -17.93 16.29
N ASP A 61 -4.33 -16.61 16.25
CA ASP A 61 -5.43 -15.66 15.99
C ASP A 61 -5.85 -15.65 14.51
N LYS A 62 -4.90 -15.88 13.59
CA LYS A 62 -5.21 -16.03 12.15
C LYS A 62 -5.99 -17.30 11.81
N GLN A 63 -5.87 -18.37 12.60
CA GLN A 63 -6.57 -19.63 12.32
C GLN A 63 -8.05 -19.57 12.67
N GLN A 64 -8.46 -18.74 13.65
CA GLN A 64 -9.87 -18.62 14.05
C GLN A 64 -10.71 -17.72 13.13
N ALA A 65 -10.10 -16.81 12.36
CA ALA A 65 -10.81 -15.82 11.54
C ALA A 65 -11.00 -16.21 10.06
N LYS A 66 -10.58 -17.41 9.64
CA LYS A 66 -10.36 -17.73 8.21
C LYS A 66 -11.56 -17.69 7.27
N ASN A 67 -12.80 -17.53 7.77
CA ASN A 67 -14.01 -17.58 6.93
C ASN A 67 -14.91 -16.32 6.99
N LYS A 68 -14.51 -15.25 7.67
CA LYS A 68 -15.34 -14.03 7.77
C LYS A 68 -14.62 -12.82 7.21
N ASN A 69 -15.29 -12.07 6.34
CA ASN A 69 -14.81 -10.79 5.82
C ASN A 69 -14.65 -9.80 7.01
N PRO A 70 -13.42 -9.36 7.36
CA PRO A 70 -13.19 -8.50 8.52
C PRO A 70 -13.72 -7.07 8.34
N PHE A 71 -14.14 -6.72 7.12
CA PHE A 71 -14.66 -5.39 6.79
C PHE A 71 -16.19 -5.36 6.73
N LEU A 72 -16.87 -6.51 6.87
CA LEU A 72 -18.34 -6.60 6.79
C LEU A 72 -18.95 -7.50 7.90
N PRO A 73 -19.48 -6.90 8.98
CA PRO A 73 -19.21 -5.52 9.42
C PRO A 73 -17.77 -5.38 9.92
N TYR A 74 -17.17 -4.21 9.74
CA TYR A 74 -15.92 -3.84 10.40
C TYR A 74 -16.14 -3.63 11.91
N GLU A 75 -15.08 -3.82 12.69
CA GLU A 75 -15.06 -3.60 14.13
C GLU A 75 -15.17 -2.09 14.43
N LYS A 76 -16.15 -1.71 15.25
CA LYS A 76 -16.40 -0.29 15.56
C LYS A 76 -15.24 0.35 16.33
N ASP A 77 -14.52 -0.44 17.11
CA ASP A 77 -13.36 0.01 17.88
C ASP A 77 -12.12 0.24 17.00
N LEU A 78 -12.22 -0.06 15.69
CA LEU A 78 -11.20 0.29 14.69
C LEU A 78 -11.67 1.40 13.73
N PHE A 79 -12.91 1.88 13.86
CA PHE A 79 -13.46 2.91 12.97
C PHE A 79 -12.81 4.27 13.22
N VAL A 80 -12.34 4.93 12.17
CA VAL A 80 -11.72 6.25 12.26
C VAL A 80 -12.65 7.33 11.72
N ALA A 81 -13.11 7.19 10.48
CA ALA A 81 -13.94 8.21 9.84
C ALA A 81 -14.69 7.69 8.61
N ASP A 82 -15.85 8.28 8.35
CA ASP A 82 -16.54 8.16 7.07
C ASP A 82 -15.86 9.08 6.04
N ILE A 83 -15.33 8.49 4.94
CA ILE A 83 -14.65 9.27 3.89
C ILE A 83 -15.68 9.77 2.87
N SER A 84 -16.54 8.86 2.40
CA SER A 84 -17.61 9.12 1.45
C SER A 84 -18.78 8.15 1.68
N GLU A 85 -19.80 8.23 0.83
CA GLU A 85 -20.87 7.23 0.81
C GLU A 85 -20.36 5.83 0.43
N SER A 86 -19.28 5.73 -0.35
CA SER A 86 -18.71 4.46 -0.81
C SER A 86 -17.53 3.95 0.02
N HIS A 87 -16.85 4.82 0.76
CA HIS A 87 -15.62 4.48 1.48
C HIS A 87 -15.64 4.87 2.97
N VAL A 88 -14.98 4.05 3.78
CA VAL A 88 -14.75 4.29 5.20
C VAL A 88 -13.28 4.01 5.55
N CYS A 89 -12.76 4.76 6.52
CA CYS A 89 -11.40 4.61 7.04
C CYS A 89 -11.43 3.84 8.37
N ILE A 90 -10.63 2.78 8.47
CA ILE A 90 -10.45 2.01 9.71
C ILE A 90 -8.96 1.77 9.99
N LEU A 91 -8.60 1.52 11.25
CA LEU A 91 -7.26 1.08 11.63
C LEU A 91 -7.01 -0.36 11.16
N ASN A 92 -5.79 -0.64 10.70
CA ASN A 92 -5.36 -2.00 10.43
C ASN A 92 -5.13 -2.74 11.76
N LYS A 93 -6.04 -3.67 12.09
CA LYS A 93 -6.02 -4.45 13.34
C LYS A 93 -4.66 -5.05 13.72
N PHE A 94 -3.87 -5.48 12.73
CA PHE A 94 -2.58 -6.14 12.94
C PHE A 94 -1.45 -5.33 12.32
N ASN A 95 -1.37 -4.05 12.68
CA ASN A 95 -0.40 -3.13 12.10
C ASN A 95 1.03 -3.41 12.59
N VAL A 96 1.98 -3.23 11.67
CA VAL A 96 3.42 -3.18 11.97
C VAL A 96 3.92 -1.73 12.00
N VAL A 97 3.31 -0.87 11.18
CA VAL A 97 3.56 0.56 11.14
C VAL A 97 2.46 1.25 11.93
N ASP A 98 2.82 2.16 12.82
CA ASP A 98 1.85 2.92 13.60
C ASP A 98 0.94 3.74 12.68
N TYR A 99 -0.31 3.90 13.11
CA TYR A 99 -1.33 4.66 12.36
C TYR A 99 -1.61 4.13 10.94
N HIS A 100 -1.33 2.85 10.67
CA HIS A 100 -1.66 2.21 9.41
C HIS A 100 -3.19 2.10 9.25
N LEU A 101 -3.74 2.75 8.22
CA LEU A 101 -5.16 2.73 7.92
C LEU A 101 -5.48 1.88 6.69
N LEU A 102 -6.73 1.43 6.67
CA LEU A 102 -7.37 0.81 5.52
C LEU A 102 -8.49 1.75 5.04
N ILE A 103 -8.46 2.11 3.76
CA ILE A 103 -9.57 2.76 3.06
C ILE A 103 -10.34 1.63 2.39
N ILE A 104 -11.47 1.26 2.96
CA ILE A 104 -12.26 0.09 2.53
C ILE A 104 -13.53 0.55 1.82
N THR A 105 -13.95 -0.20 0.80
CA THR A 105 -15.28 -0.03 0.21
C THR A 105 -16.35 -0.45 1.23
N ARG A 106 -17.47 0.27 1.28
CA ARG A 106 -18.61 -0.10 2.14
C ARG A 106 -19.37 -1.30 1.61
N ALA A 107 -19.56 -1.34 0.29
CA ALA A 107 -20.09 -2.51 -0.39
C ALA A 107 -18.96 -3.49 -0.68
N PHE A 108 -19.24 -4.78 -0.68
CA PHE A 108 -18.24 -5.76 -1.08
C PHE A 108 -17.88 -5.58 -2.56
N GLU A 109 -16.64 -5.17 -2.80
CA GLU A 109 -15.98 -5.25 -4.10
C GLU A 109 -14.80 -6.22 -4.03
N LYS A 110 -14.48 -6.88 -5.15
CA LYS A 110 -13.32 -7.78 -5.20
C LYS A 110 -12.02 -6.97 -5.25
N GLN A 111 -11.00 -7.40 -4.53
CA GLN A 111 -9.64 -6.84 -4.52
C GLN A 111 -8.93 -6.95 -5.88
N GLU A 112 -9.48 -7.70 -6.84
CA GLU A 112 -8.99 -7.76 -8.23
C GLU A 112 -9.71 -6.78 -9.18
N LYS A 113 -10.63 -5.96 -8.67
CA LYS A 113 -11.19 -4.84 -9.47
C LYS A 113 -10.16 -3.73 -9.59
N LEU A 114 -10.12 -3.10 -10.75
CA LEU A 114 -9.32 -1.89 -10.93
C LEU A 114 -9.84 -0.76 -10.03
N LEU A 115 -8.96 0.18 -9.72
CA LEU A 115 -9.32 1.38 -8.96
C LEU A 115 -10.20 2.28 -9.82
N THR A 116 -11.17 2.90 -9.16
CA THR A 116 -12.20 3.76 -9.73
C THR A 116 -11.96 5.21 -9.33
N LEU A 117 -12.77 6.11 -9.87
CA LEU A 117 -12.75 7.51 -9.48
C LEU A 117 -13.02 7.69 -7.98
N GLU A 118 -13.95 6.92 -7.42
CA GLU A 118 -14.31 6.96 -6.00
C GLU A 118 -13.18 6.49 -5.09
N ASP A 119 -12.40 5.48 -5.53
CA ASP A 119 -11.22 5.01 -4.79
C ASP A 119 -10.16 6.12 -4.71
N PHE A 120 -9.86 6.78 -5.84
CA PHE A 120 -8.90 7.88 -5.88
C PHE A 120 -9.40 9.14 -5.18
N ALA A 121 -10.71 9.42 -5.19
CA ALA A 121 -11.28 10.53 -4.44
C ALA A 121 -11.14 10.28 -2.92
N ALA A 122 -11.37 9.04 -2.46
CA ALA A 122 -11.14 8.66 -1.08
C ALA A 122 -9.66 8.72 -0.70
N MET A 123 -8.76 8.25 -1.59
CA MET A 123 -7.32 8.38 -1.43
C MET A 123 -6.89 9.83 -1.23
N TRP A 124 -7.31 10.75 -2.11
CA TRP A 124 -6.94 12.16 -2.02
C TRP A 124 -7.56 12.86 -0.81
N ALA A 125 -8.78 12.48 -0.39
CA ALA A 125 -9.36 13.00 0.83
C ALA A 125 -8.52 12.64 2.06
N CYS A 126 -7.95 11.43 2.12
CA CYS A 126 -7.03 11.03 3.18
C CYS A 126 -5.65 11.70 3.05
N LEU A 127 -5.09 11.71 1.83
CA LEU A 127 -3.80 12.34 1.57
C LEU A 127 -3.83 13.86 1.77
N ALA A 128 -4.96 14.54 1.73
CA ALA A 128 -5.04 15.96 2.09
C ALA A 128 -4.71 16.21 3.57
N GLU A 129 -4.93 15.22 4.43
CA GLU A 129 -4.86 15.35 5.89
C GLU A 129 -3.61 14.71 6.52
N LEU A 130 -3.05 13.72 5.83
CA LEU A 130 -1.88 12.95 6.25
C LEU A 130 -0.87 12.91 5.11
N ASP A 131 0.39 13.18 5.42
CA ASP A 131 1.49 12.84 4.53
C ASP A 131 1.79 11.35 4.66
N GLY A 132 1.62 10.61 3.56
CA GLY A 132 1.54 9.15 3.63
C GLY A 132 1.80 8.47 2.29
N LEU A 133 2.18 7.20 2.40
CA LEU A 133 2.29 6.29 1.27
C LEU A 133 1.02 5.47 1.20
N VAL A 134 0.24 5.69 0.15
CA VAL A 134 -0.92 4.87 -0.19
C VAL A 134 -0.46 3.71 -1.04
N PHE A 135 -1.06 2.53 -0.85
CA PHE A 135 -0.80 1.40 -1.70
C PHE A 135 -1.99 0.46 -1.89
N TYR A 136 -1.98 -0.22 -3.03
CA TYR A 136 -2.95 -1.24 -3.43
C TYR A 136 -2.22 -2.53 -3.80
N ASN A 137 -2.66 -3.64 -3.22
CA ASN A 137 -2.20 -4.97 -3.63
C ASN A 137 -3.33 -5.59 -4.47
N GLY A 138 -3.27 -5.45 -5.79
CA GLY A 138 -4.28 -5.96 -6.71
C GLY A 138 -4.12 -7.47 -6.90
N GLY A 139 -4.86 -8.25 -6.12
CA GLY A 139 -4.88 -9.72 -6.20
C GLY A 139 -3.80 -10.45 -5.40
N LYS A 140 -3.97 -11.78 -5.28
CA LYS A 140 -3.17 -12.63 -4.37
C LYS A 140 -1.65 -12.54 -4.62
N LEU A 141 -1.21 -12.62 -5.87
CA LEU A 141 0.23 -12.54 -6.21
C LEU A 141 0.85 -11.17 -5.89
N ALA A 142 0.04 -10.13 -5.70
CA ALA A 142 0.51 -8.82 -5.24
C ALA A 142 0.65 -8.72 -3.71
N GLY A 143 0.38 -9.80 -2.97
CA GLY A 143 0.41 -9.82 -1.51
C GLY A 143 -0.91 -9.40 -0.85
N ALA A 144 -2.03 -9.47 -1.59
CA ALA A 144 -3.35 -9.20 -1.02
C ALA A 144 -3.74 -10.27 0.01
N SER A 145 -4.11 -9.83 1.22
CA SER A 145 -4.52 -10.74 2.31
C SER A 145 -6.03 -10.85 2.50
N GLN A 146 -6.80 -9.92 1.92
CA GLN A 146 -8.26 -9.87 1.99
C GLN A 146 -8.86 -9.73 0.59
N PRO A 147 -9.96 -10.44 0.29
CA PRO A 147 -10.62 -10.37 -1.02
C PRO A 147 -11.50 -9.14 -1.20
N HIS A 148 -11.83 -8.43 -0.11
CA HIS A 148 -12.62 -7.21 -0.15
C HIS A 148 -11.70 -6.03 -0.47
N LYS A 149 -12.05 -5.27 -1.52
CA LYS A 149 -11.34 -4.09 -2.01
C LYS A 149 -10.99 -3.09 -0.91
N HIS A 150 -9.70 -2.81 -0.81
CA HIS A 150 -9.15 -1.82 0.09
C HIS A 150 -7.82 -1.25 -0.41
N LEU A 151 -7.66 0.06 -0.22
CA LEU A 151 -6.37 0.73 -0.23
C LEU A 151 -5.81 0.75 1.21
N GLN A 152 -4.51 0.86 1.31
CA GLN A 152 -3.78 0.97 2.57
C GLN A 152 -3.01 2.28 2.58
N ILE A 153 -2.90 2.92 3.75
CA ILE A 153 -2.07 4.11 3.92
C ILE A 153 -1.24 3.96 5.19
N VAL A 154 0.05 4.26 5.05
CA VAL A 154 0.97 4.37 6.18
C VAL A 154 1.57 5.77 6.20
N PRO A 155 1.76 6.38 7.38
CA PRO A 155 2.42 7.68 7.50
C PRO A 155 3.84 7.64 6.93
N LEU A 156 4.26 8.76 6.36
CA LEU A 156 5.64 9.03 6.00
C LEU A 156 6.32 9.89 7.08
N PRO A 157 7.65 9.79 7.24
CA PRO A 157 8.57 8.88 6.55
C PRO A 157 8.46 7.42 7.05
N LEU A 158 8.71 6.45 6.15
CA LEU A 158 8.84 5.03 6.52
C LEU A 158 10.12 4.73 7.30
N THR A 159 11.14 5.57 7.10
CA THR A 159 12.50 5.35 7.60
C THR A 159 12.87 6.36 8.68
N PRO A 160 13.74 5.99 9.64
CA PRO A 160 14.33 6.95 10.56
C PRO A 160 15.38 7.88 9.91
N SER A 161 15.84 7.59 8.69
CA SER A 161 16.95 8.32 8.05
C SER A 161 16.55 9.66 7.43
N GLY A 162 15.26 10.01 7.48
CA GLY A 162 14.73 11.25 6.91
C GLY A 162 14.25 11.13 5.47
N LEU A 163 14.51 10.01 4.79
CA LEU A 163 13.86 9.68 3.52
C LEU A 163 12.40 9.28 3.75
N GLN A 164 11.50 9.73 2.88
CA GLN A 164 10.10 9.32 2.87
C GLN A 164 10.02 7.80 2.70
N VAL A 165 10.67 7.26 1.67
CA VAL A 165 10.74 5.82 1.42
C VAL A 165 12.17 5.39 1.11
N PRO A 166 12.58 4.15 1.45
CA PRO A 166 13.91 3.65 1.11
C PRO A 166 14.33 3.84 -0.36
N ILE A 167 13.40 3.64 -1.30
CA ILE A 167 13.68 3.78 -2.74
C ILE A 167 13.69 5.23 -3.27
N GLU A 168 13.53 6.24 -2.41
CA GLU A 168 13.51 7.65 -2.83
C GLU A 168 14.71 8.08 -3.70
N PRO A 169 15.96 7.63 -3.45
CA PRO A 169 17.09 7.92 -4.33
C PRO A 169 16.89 7.44 -5.78
N LEU A 170 16.16 6.33 -5.97
CA LEU A 170 15.81 5.85 -7.30
C LEU A 170 14.71 6.71 -7.95
N LEU A 171 13.69 7.10 -7.18
CA LEU A 171 12.59 7.94 -7.66
C LEU A 171 13.09 9.31 -8.15
N THR A 172 13.99 9.92 -7.39
CA THR A 172 14.60 11.22 -7.73
C THR A 172 15.51 11.17 -8.95
N SER A 173 16.08 10.00 -9.27
CA SER A 173 16.89 9.78 -10.48
C SER A 173 16.06 9.63 -11.77
N ALA A 174 14.73 9.51 -11.66
CA ALA A 174 13.85 9.28 -12.79
C ALA A 174 13.79 10.51 -13.72
N VAL A 175 14.08 10.29 -15.00
CA VAL A 175 13.96 11.34 -16.03
C VAL A 175 12.62 11.18 -16.73
N PHE A 176 11.81 12.24 -16.69
CA PHE A 176 10.50 12.27 -17.31
C PHE A 176 10.59 12.97 -18.67
N ILE A 177 10.27 12.22 -19.73
CA ILE A 177 10.06 12.79 -21.07
C ILE A 177 8.61 13.26 -21.18
N ASP A 178 7.67 12.44 -20.71
CA ASP A 178 6.23 12.74 -20.59
C ASP A 178 5.74 12.55 -19.14
N SER A 179 4.45 12.27 -18.93
CA SER A 179 3.87 12.01 -17.61
C SER A 179 4.28 10.67 -17.01
N VAL A 180 4.78 9.73 -17.83
CA VAL A 180 5.16 8.36 -17.46
C VAL A 180 6.62 8.10 -17.81
N THR A 181 7.33 7.39 -16.93
CA THR A 181 8.71 6.95 -17.18
C THR A 181 9.01 5.63 -16.46
N THR A 182 10.20 5.10 -16.72
CA THR A 182 10.81 4.00 -15.97
C THR A 182 12.06 4.50 -15.25
N ILE A 183 12.43 3.81 -14.18
CA ILE A 183 13.61 4.09 -13.37
C ILE A 183 14.71 3.10 -13.78
N PRO A 184 15.86 3.58 -14.29
CA PRO A 184 16.94 2.70 -14.74
C PRO A 184 17.46 1.73 -13.65
N GLY A 185 17.38 2.13 -12.38
CA GLY A 185 17.81 1.31 -11.25
C GLY A 185 16.86 0.20 -10.82
N LEU A 186 15.68 0.06 -11.43
CA LEU A 186 14.71 -1.00 -11.12
C LEU A 186 14.75 -2.12 -12.17
N PRO A 187 15.21 -3.34 -11.83
CA PRO A 187 15.48 -4.41 -12.80
C PRO A 187 14.25 -5.29 -13.10
N PHE A 188 13.06 -4.69 -13.16
CA PHE A 188 11.79 -5.36 -13.40
C PHE A 188 10.81 -4.39 -14.08
N VAL A 189 9.74 -4.92 -14.70
CA VAL A 189 8.71 -4.10 -15.35
C VAL A 189 8.02 -3.23 -14.29
N HIS A 190 7.93 -1.94 -14.56
CA HIS A 190 7.21 -0.96 -13.75
C HIS A 190 6.93 0.29 -14.59
N ALA A 191 6.05 1.16 -14.11
CA ALA A 191 5.85 2.49 -14.66
C ALA A 191 5.65 3.49 -13.52
N LEU A 192 6.35 4.61 -13.60
CA LEU A 192 6.30 5.73 -12.66
C LEU A 192 5.61 6.93 -13.33
N GLY A 193 4.65 7.54 -12.64
CA GLY A 193 3.99 8.76 -13.08
C GLY A 193 4.10 9.89 -12.04
N LYS A 194 4.10 11.14 -12.50
CA LYS A 194 4.03 12.33 -11.63
C LYS A 194 2.60 12.68 -11.27
N LEU A 195 2.38 13.03 -10.01
CA LEU A 195 1.13 13.61 -9.53
C LEU A 195 1.37 15.08 -9.20
N ASN A 196 0.46 15.94 -9.65
CA ASN A 196 0.48 17.37 -9.38
C ASN A 196 -0.90 17.78 -8.83
N PRO A 197 -1.17 17.52 -7.54
CA PRO A 197 -2.49 17.77 -6.98
C PRO A 197 -2.81 19.25 -6.95
N SER A 198 -4.05 19.57 -7.28
CA SER A 198 -4.65 20.91 -7.17
C SER A 198 -5.13 21.22 -5.75
N GLY A 199 -5.23 20.21 -4.87
CA GLY A 199 -5.76 20.32 -3.52
C GLY A 199 -7.27 20.08 -3.43
N TYR A 200 -7.91 19.71 -4.54
CA TYR A 200 -9.33 19.37 -4.61
C TYR A 200 -9.50 17.87 -4.89
N PRO A 201 -9.88 17.05 -3.89
CA PRO A 201 -9.81 15.60 -3.99
C PRO A 201 -10.48 14.98 -5.22
N TYR A 202 -11.64 15.50 -5.64
CA TYR A 202 -12.35 14.97 -6.81
C TYR A 202 -11.66 15.34 -8.13
N THR A 203 -11.18 16.57 -8.26
CA THR A 203 -10.41 17.01 -9.43
C THR A 203 -9.11 16.21 -9.54
N ASP A 204 -8.42 16.02 -8.42
CA ASP A 204 -7.18 15.25 -8.36
C ASP A 204 -7.43 13.77 -8.65
N ALA A 205 -8.58 13.23 -8.25
CA ALA A 205 -8.96 11.86 -8.56
C ALA A 205 -9.19 11.61 -10.06
N VAL A 206 -9.75 12.57 -10.80
CA VAL A 206 -9.96 12.44 -12.26
C VAL A 206 -8.62 12.33 -12.98
N THR A 207 -7.70 13.25 -12.74
CA THR A 207 -6.37 13.24 -13.37
C THR A 207 -5.54 12.03 -12.93
N THR A 208 -5.70 11.60 -11.68
CA THR A 208 -5.07 10.39 -11.14
C THR A 208 -5.59 9.13 -11.80
N LEU A 209 -6.90 9.03 -12.08
CA LEU A 209 -7.50 7.88 -12.76
C LEU A 209 -6.99 7.75 -14.21
N GLU A 210 -6.87 8.87 -14.92
CA GLU A 210 -6.28 8.91 -16.27
C GLU A 210 -4.82 8.45 -16.27
N LEU A 211 -4.02 8.96 -15.33
CA LEU A 211 -2.63 8.53 -15.15
C LEU A 211 -2.55 7.04 -14.79
N TYR A 212 -3.39 6.56 -13.89
CA TYR A 212 -3.44 5.17 -13.49
C TYR A 212 -3.69 4.23 -14.67
N HIS A 213 -4.66 4.53 -15.55
CA HIS A 213 -4.88 3.76 -16.76
C HIS A 213 -3.69 3.82 -17.74
N THR A 214 -3.04 4.98 -17.85
CA THR A 214 -1.84 5.14 -18.66
C THR A 214 -0.70 4.26 -18.13
N LEU A 215 -0.48 4.25 -16.82
CA LEU A 215 0.54 3.43 -16.16
C LEU A 215 0.25 1.93 -16.30
N LEU A 216 -1.01 1.51 -16.16
CA LEU A 216 -1.41 0.12 -16.38
C LEU A 216 -1.07 -0.33 -17.80
N SER A 217 -1.46 0.47 -18.81
CA SER A 217 -1.15 0.16 -20.21
C SER A 217 0.35 0.09 -20.47
N ALA A 218 1.13 1.01 -19.89
CA ALA A 218 2.59 1.04 -20.03
C ALA A 218 3.28 -0.23 -19.49
N VAL A 219 2.66 -0.92 -18.53
CA VAL A 219 3.18 -2.18 -17.96
C VAL A 219 2.48 -3.43 -18.50
N GLY A 220 1.66 -3.30 -19.55
CA GLY A 220 0.95 -4.41 -20.18
C GLY A 220 -0.25 -4.93 -19.39
N LEU A 221 -0.84 -4.12 -18.53
CA LEU A 221 -2.07 -4.42 -17.79
C LEU A 221 -3.27 -3.69 -18.39
N GLU A 222 -4.40 -4.36 -18.40
CA GLU A 222 -5.63 -3.90 -19.06
C GLU A 222 -6.85 -4.18 -18.19
N ALA A 223 -7.94 -3.46 -18.46
CA ALA A 223 -9.25 -3.73 -17.91
C ALA A 223 -9.92 -4.88 -18.67
N LEU A 224 -10.25 -5.95 -17.96
CA LEU A 224 -11.09 -7.03 -18.45
C LEU A 224 -12.57 -6.72 -18.19
N GLU A 225 -13.44 -7.65 -18.61
CA GLU A 225 -14.87 -7.62 -18.29
C GLU A 225 -15.13 -7.33 -16.80
N ASP A 226 -16.18 -6.55 -16.55
CA ASP A 226 -16.57 -6.00 -15.25
C ASP A 226 -15.49 -5.14 -14.56
N ASN A 227 -14.56 -4.51 -15.27
CA ASN A 227 -13.49 -3.70 -14.67
C ASN A 227 -12.53 -4.51 -13.77
N ARG A 228 -12.29 -5.79 -14.11
CA ARG A 228 -11.31 -6.64 -13.43
C ARG A 228 -9.92 -6.44 -14.03
N GLN A 229 -8.89 -6.47 -13.20
CA GLN A 229 -7.50 -6.40 -13.68
C GLN A 229 -7.10 -7.64 -14.52
N SER A 230 -6.30 -7.45 -15.57
CA SER A 230 -5.75 -8.55 -16.39
C SER A 230 -4.64 -9.35 -15.70
N GLY A 231 -3.96 -8.76 -14.72
CA GLY A 231 -2.87 -9.37 -13.96
C GLY A 231 -2.74 -8.77 -12.56
N ALA A 232 -1.99 -9.46 -11.69
CA ALA A 232 -1.72 -8.94 -10.36
C ALA A 232 -0.70 -7.79 -10.41
N TYR A 233 -0.89 -6.77 -9.58
CA TYR A 233 0.04 -5.64 -9.52
C TYR A 233 0.05 -4.97 -8.15
N ASN A 234 1.15 -4.32 -7.84
CA ASN A 234 1.21 -3.34 -6.77
C ASN A 234 1.07 -1.94 -7.35
N LEU A 235 0.28 -1.10 -6.68
CA LEU A 235 0.30 0.34 -6.86
C LEU A 235 0.78 0.98 -5.58
N LEU A 236 1.68 1.94 -5.71
CA LEU A 236 2.14 2.82 -4.66
C LEU A 236 1.87 4.26 -5.11
N ALA A 237 1.42 5.11 -4.20
CA ALA A 237 1.22 6.52 -4.49
C ALA A 237 1.51 7.40 -3.27
N THR A 238 2.10 8.56 -3.52
CA THR A 238 2.17 9.68 -2.58
C THR A 238 1.39 10.87 -3.17
N ARG A 239 1.58 12.07 -2.63
CA ARG A 239 1.07 13.29 -3.26
C ARG A 239 1.82 13.64 -4.55
N GLU A 240 3.02 13.10 -4.77
CA GLU A 240 3.94 13.56 -5.82
C GLU A 240 4.12 12.55 -6.95
N TRP A 241 3.88 11.26 -6.69
CA TRP A 241 4.13 10.22 -7.67
C TRP A 241 3.23 9.00 -7.48
N MET A 242 3.06 8.23 -8.55
CA MET A 242 2.40 6.94 -8.57
C MET A 242 3.29 5.92 -9.28
N LEU A 243 3.46 4.73 -8.70
CA LEU A 243 4.27 3.64 -9.23
C LEU A 243 3.41 2.38 -9.36
N ILE A 244 3.40 1.76 -10.53
CA ILE A 244 2.76 0.46 -10.77
C ILE A 244 3.84 -0.58 -11.06
N ILE A 245 3.74 -1.74 -10.41
CA ILE A 245 4.61 -2.90 -10.63
C ILE A 245 3.75 -4.15 -10.85
N PRO A 246 3.73 -4.75 -12.05
CA PRO A 246 3.14 -6.07 -12.27
C PRO A 246 3.85 -7.16 -11.48
N ARG A 247 3.08 -8.11 -10.95
CA ARG A 247 3.54 -9.14 -10.02
C ARG A 247 3.44 -10.52 -10.63
N SER A 248 4.52 -11.29 -10.50
CA SER A 248 4.62 -12.67 -10.99
C SER A 248 4.43 -13.70 -9.88
N ARG A 249 4.83 -13.36 -8.65
CA ARG A 249 4.80 -14.26 -7.48
C ARG A 249 4.51 -13.45 -6.22
N GLU A 250 3.85 -14.07 -5.25
CA GLU A 250 3.57 -13.44 -3.94
C GLU A 250 4.83 -13.31 -3.08
N ASP A 251 5.69 -14.33 -3.11
CA ASP A 251 6.83 -14.48 -2.21
C ASP A 251 8.09 -14.99 -2.91
N PHE A 252 9.22 -14.76 -2.23
CA PHE A 252 10.52 -15.35 -2.56
C PHE A 252 11.05 -16.09 -1.32
N HIS A 253 11.25 -17.41 -1.43
CA HIS A 253 11.72 -18.25 -0.33
C HIS A 253 10.87 -18.08 0.95
N GLY A 254 9.55 -17.93 0.81
CA GLY A 254 8.62 -17.73 1.92
C GLY A 254 8.59 -16.31 2.49
N ILE A 255 9.37 -15.37 1.95
CA ILE A 255 9.31 -13.94 2.28
C ILE A 255 8.24 -13.31 1.39
N SER A 256 7.08 -13.02 1.97
CA SER A 256 5.97 -12.37 1.27
C SER A 256 6.34 -10.93 0.94
N VAL A 257 6.10 -10.52 -0.30
CA VAL A 257 6.35 -9.16 -0.78
C VAL A 257 5.01 -8.54 -1.19
N ASN A 258 4.70 -7.40 -0.61
CA ASN A 258 3.58 -6.54 -1.03
C ASN A 258 4.14 -5.18 -1.50
N SER A 259 3.26 -4.20 -1.68
CA SER A 259 3.66 -2.85 -2.11
C SER A 259 4.75 -2.20 -1.25
N LEU A 260 4.75 -2.38 0.08
CA LEU A 260 5.79 -1.80 0.93
C LEU A 260 7.18 -2.37 0.62
N GLY A 261 7.26 -3.64 0.19
CA GLY A 261 8.51 -4.22 -0.28
C GLY A 261 9.09 -3.45 -1.48
N PHE A 262 8.24 -3.00 -2.41
CA PHE A 262 8.65 -2.16 -3.53
C PHE A 262 8.92 -0.70 -3.14
N ALA A 263 8.43 -0.23 -2.00
CA ALA A 263 8.94 1.00 -1.37
C ALA A 263 10.33 0.81 -0.74
N GLY A 264 10.84 -0.43 -0.71
CA GLY A 264 12.09 -0.84 -0.09
C GLY A 264 11.98 -1.15 1.41
N ALA A 265 10.76 -1.35 1.91
CA ALA A 265 10.46 -1.76 3.28
C ALA A 265 9.97 -3.22 3.31
N LEU A 266 10.85 -4.15 3.67
CA LEU A 266 10.57 -5.58 3.74
C LEU A 266 10.20 -6.01 5.17
N LEU A 267 9.43 -7.09 5.28
CA LEU A 267 9.04 -7.69 6.55
C LEU A 267 9.38 -9.19 6.55
N VAL A 268 10.23 -9.59 7.49
CA VAL A 268 10.58 -10.99 7.73
C VAL A 268 10.01 -11.50 9.04
N ARG A 269 9.79 -12.80 9.09
CA ARG A 269 9.19 -13.47 10.25
C ARG A 269 10.21 -13.89 11.30
N ASN A 270 11.44 -14.16 10.89
CA ASN A 270 12.48 -14.71 11.75
C ASN A 270 13.88 -14.37 11.21
N GLN A 271 14.89 -14.75 11.98
CA GLN A 271 16.29 -14.48 11.64
C GLN A 271 16.76 -15.24 10.41
N GLU A 272 16.19 -16.42 10.13
CA GLU A 272 16.49 -17.20 8.92
C GLU A 272 16.11 -16.42 7.65
N GLN A 273 14.91 -15.85 7.61
CA GLN A 273 14.48 -14.98 6.50
C GLN A 273 15.30 -13.70 6.40
N MET A 274 15.75 -13.13 7.53
CA MET A 274 16.69 -12.01 7.51
C MET A 274 18.01 -12.41 6.82
N GLN A 275 18.54 -13.62 7.09
CA GLN A 275 19.74 -14.09 6.40
C GLN A 275 19.51 -14.31 4.90
N ILE A 276 18.33 -14.79 4.49
CA ILE A 276 17.97 -14.90 3.07
C ILE A 276 18.03 -13.52 2.39
N ILE A 277 17.49 -12.47 3.02
CA ILE A 277 17.59 -11.10 2.48
C ILE A 277 19.05 -10.67 2.33
N LYS A 278 19.87 -10.88 3.35
CA LYS A 278 21.29 -10.50 3.32
C LYS A 278 22.10 -11.28 2.30
N GLN A 279 21.77 -12.55 2.08
CA GLN A 279 22.47 -13.43 1.15
C GLN A 279 22.12 -13.11 -0.32
N HIS A 280 20.85 -12.85 -0.62
CA HIS A 280 20.40 -12.64 -2.00
C HIS A 280 20.39 -11.16 -2.42
N GLY A 281 20.23 -10.24 -1.47
CA GLY A 281 19.99 -8.82 -1.73
C GLY A 281 18.49 -8.52 -1.86
N PRO A 282 17.97 -7.46 -1.19
CA PRO A 282 16.61 -6.98 -1.36
C PRO A 282 16.17 -6.79 -2.81
N MET A 283 17.02 -6.23 -3.68
CA MET A 283 16.68 -5.95 -5.08
C MET A 283 16.51 -7.25 -5.88
N THR A 284 17.35 -8.25 -5.63
CA THR A 284 17.18 -9.59 -6.21
C THR A 284 15.83 -10.19 -5.81
N ILE A 285 15.43 -10.02 -4.55
CA ILE A 285 14.13 -10.50 -4.06
C ILE A 285 12.99 -9.83 -4.84
N LEU A 286 13.00 -8.49 -4.94
CA LEU A 286 11.98 -7.73 -5.67
C LEU A 286 11.91 -8.14 -7.14
N LYS A 287 13.06 -8.30 -7.81
CA LYS A 287 13.14 -8.78 -9.19
C LYS A 287 12.46 -10.13 -9.39
N ASN A 288 12.59 -11.05 -8.44
CA ASN A 288 12.04 -12.40 -8.57
C ASN A 288 10.54 -12.50 -8.30
N VAL A 289 9.91 -11.46 -7.74
CA VAL A 289 8.46 -11.41 -7.46
C VAL A 289 7.70 -10.46 -8.38
N ALA A 290 8.41 -9.63 -9.15
CA ALA A 290 7.87 -8.80 -10.23
C ALA A 290 7.96 -9.50 -11.60
N LEU A 291 7.35 -8.92 -12.63
CA LEU A 291 7.61 -9.35 -14.01
C LEU A 291 9.00 -8.89 -14.47
N PRO A 292 9.78 -9.76 -15.16
CA PRO A 292 11.09 -9.39 -15.69
C PRO A 292 10.95 -8.39 -16.83
N VAL A 293 11.92 -7.48 -16.96
CA VAL A 293 12.05 -6.65 -18.18
C VAL A 293 12.32 -7.59 -19.37
N PRO A 294 11.72 -7.36 -20.56
CA PRO A 294 11.99 -8.12 -21.77
C PRO A 294 13.47 -8.16 -22.16
#